data_AF-A4TCV4-F1
#
_entry.id   AF-A4TCV4-F1
#
_cell.length_a   1.000
_cell.length_b   1.000
_cell.length_c   1.000
_cell.angle_alpha   90.00
_cell.angle_beta   90.00
_cell.angle_gamma   90.00
#
_symmetry.space_group_name_H-M   'P 1'
#
loop_
_entity.id
_entity.type
_entity.pdbx_description
1 polymer ?
#
loop_
_entity_poly.entity_id
_entity_poly.type
_entity_poly.pdbx_seq_one_letter_code
_entity_poly.pdbx_strand_id
1 'polypeptide(L)'
;MTPKPAPFDCALCDTRIGRDRPHLIVGTNTVHIRCAEQRSAHNTIYPDCHIRWHDVWDHPLQTATRGGADQLLRPDHTEEIA
;
A
#
# COMPACT_ATOMS: atom_id res chain seq x y z
N MET A 1 7.83 -21.19 3.90
CA MET A 1 6.85 -20.22 3.36
C MET A 1 6.92 -18.98 4.25
N THR A 2 7.41 -17.87 3.72
CA THR A 2 7.44 -16.60 4.46
C THR A 2 5.99 -16.14 4.62
N PRO A 3 5.52 -15.83 5.85
CA PRO A 3 4.16 -15.37 6.04
C PRO A 3 3.92 -14.13 5.19
N LYS A 4 2.85 -14.14 4.39
CA LYS A 4 2.35 -12.94 3.73
C LYS A 4 2.14 -11.90 4.85
N PRO A 5 2.64 -10.65 4.71
CA PRO A 5 2.34 -9.60 5.68
C PRO A 5 0.83 -9.60 5.93
N ALA A 6 0.39 -9.29 7.16
CA ALA A 6 -1.05 -9.10 7.35
C ALA A 6 -1.50 -8.09 6.29
N PRO A 7 -2.67 -8.26 5.65
CA PRO A 7 -2.99 -7.65 4.34
C PRO A 7 -2.93 -6.11 4.25
N PHE A 8 -2.59 -5.42 5.35
CA PHE A 8 -2.51 -3.98 5.49
C PHE A 8 -1.19 -3.50 6.09
N ASP A 9 -0.18 -4.36 6.17
CA ASP A 9 1.15 -3.94 6.61
C ASP A 9 1.87 -3.23 5.45
N CYS A 10 2.74 -2.28 5.79
CA CYS A 10 3.51 -1.56 4.80
C CYS A 10 4.40 -2.50 4.01
N ALA A 11 4.29 -2.52 2.68
CA ALA A 11 5.08 -3.37 1.79
C ALA A 11 6.61 -3.11 1.83
N LEU A 12 7.07 -2.07 2.52
CA LEU A 12 8.48 -1.68 2.63
C LEU A 12 9.09 -1.91 4.02
N CYS A 13 8.28 -1.88 5.08
CA CYS A 13 8.79 -1.91 6.47
C CYS A 13 7.92 -2.74 7.43
N ASP A 14 6.91 -3.44 6.92
CA ASP A 14 5.96 -4.28 7.65
C ASP A 14 5.23 -3.57 8.81
N THR A 15 5.25 -2.24 8.83
CA THR A 15 4.50 -1.47 9.82
C THR A 15 3.02 -1.56 9.52
N ARG A 16 2.24 -1.92 10.53
CA ARG A 16 0.78 -2.05 10.43
C ARG A 16 0.11 -0.69 10.14
N ILE A 17 -0.86 -0.69 9.22
CA ILE A 17 -1.70 0.48 8.98
C ILE A 17 -2.33 1.02 10.27
N GLY A 18 -2.31 2.35 10.42
CA GLY A 18 -2.95 3.05 11.53
C GLY A 18 -2.27 2.88 12.89
N ARG A 19 -1.07 2.29 12.97
CA ARG A 19 -0.30 2.20 14.22
C ARG A 19 0.16 3.57 14.70
N ASP A 20 0.73 4.37 13.82
CA ASP A 20 1.37 5.64 14.14
C ASP A 20 1.03 6.74 13.13
N ARG A 21 0.80 6.38 11.86
CA ARG A 21 0.58 7.35 10.76
C ARG A 21 -0.32 6.86 9.63
N PRO A 22 -0.79 7.81 8.79
CA PRO A 22 -1.46 7.49 7.53
C PRO A 22 -0.58 6.60 6.66
N HIS A 23 -1.22 5.61 6.04
CA HIS A 23 -0.64 4.84 4.95
C HIS A 23 -1.36 5.20 3.66
N LEU A 24 -0.61 5.14 2.57
CA LEU A 24 -1.10 5.30 1.21
C LEU A 24 -1.47 3.91 0.68
N ILE A 25 -2.52 3.84 -0.12
CA ILE A 25 -2.82 2.69 -0.96
C ILE A 25 -2.28 3.01 -2.34
N VAL A 26 -1.39 2.14 -2.82
CA VAL A 26 -0.65 2.32 -4.08
C VAL A 26 -0.75 1.01 -4.85
N GLY A 27 -1.60 0.99 -5.87
CA GLY A 27 -2.03 -0.26 -6.52
C GLY A 27 -2.70 -1.19 -5.50
N THR A 28 -2.12 -2.36 -5.28
CA THR A 28 -2.58 -3.35 -4.28
C THR A 28 -1.76 -3.33 -2.98
N ASN A 29 -0.84 -2.38 -2.84
CA ASN A 29 0.06 -2.29 -1.70
C ASN A 29 -0.39 -1.21 -0.71
N THR A 30 -0.19 -1.49 0.57
CA THR A 30 -0.22 -0.46 1.61
C THR A 30 1.20 0.08 1.81
N VAL A 31 1.39 1.39 1.83
CA VAL A 31 2.70 2.04 1.95
C VAL A 31 2.68 3.12 3.01
N HIS A 32 3.52 2.99 4.03
CA HIS A 32 3.69 4.03 5.04
C HIS A 32 4.28 5.30 4.40
N ILE A 33 3.76 6.48 4.76
CA ILE A 33 4.11 7.75 4.11
C ILE A 33 5.63 8.03 4.07
N ARG A 34 6.35 7.76 5.16
CA ARG A 34 7.81 7.90 5.21
C ARG A 34 8.55 6.90 4.34
N CYS A 35 7.96 5.73 4.12
CA CYS A 35 8.53 4.74 3.24
C CYS A 35 8.32 5.13 1.77
N ALA A 36 7.19 5.77 1.44
CA ALA A 36 6.94 6.30 0.08
C ALA A 36 7.95 7.37 -0.35
N GLU A 37 8.47 8.16 0.59
CA GLU A 37 9.51 9.18 0.34
C GLU A 37 10.90 8.58 0.04
N GLN A 38 11.10 7.28 0.23
CA GLN A 38 12.39 6.65 -0.03
C GLN A 38 12.59 6.41 -1.52
N ARG A 39 13.80 6.70 -2.03
CA ARG A 39 14.16 6.47 -3.44
C ARG A 39 13.98 5.01 -3.89
N SER A 40 14.14 4.04 -2.98
CA SER A 40 13.95 2.61 -3.24
C SER A 40 12.48 2.17 -3.27
N ALA A 41 11.56 3.00 -2.78
CA ALA A 41 10.15 2.65 -2.68
C ALA A 41 9.55 2.34 -4.04
N HIS A 42 9.83 3.19 -5.03
CA HIS A 42 9.31 3.04 -6.38
C HIS A 42 9.72 1.69 -7.00
N ASN A 43 10.99 1.30 -6.89
CA ASN A 43 11.46 0.03 -7.45
C ASN A 43 10.84 -1.20 -6.78
N THR A 44 10.39 -1.07 -5.54
CA THR A 44 9.76 -2.18 -4.80
C THR A 44 8.27 -2.29 -5.12
N ILE A 45 7.57 -1.15 -5.17
CA ILE A 45 6.12 -1.09 -5.40
C ILE A 45 5.77 -1.24 -6.89
N TYR A 46 6.61 -0.70 -7.78
CA TYR A 46 6.45 -0.72 -9.23
C TYR A 46 7.69 -1.29 -9.92
N PRO A 47 8.03 -2.58 -9.73
CA PRO A 47 9.23 -3.19 -10.31
C PRO A 47 9.26 -3.10 -11.85
N ASP A 48 8.08 -3.13 -12.47
CA ASP A 48 7.87 -3.12 -13.92
C ASP A 48 7.74 -1.70 -14.52
N CYS A 49 7.82 -0.65 -13.70
CA CYS A 49 7.79 0.71 -14.23
C CYS A 49 9.09 1.02 -14.99
N HIS A 50 8.94 1.46 -16.23
CA HIS A 50 10.05 1.79 -17.14
C HIS A 50 10.64 3.18 -16.87
N ILE A 51 9.90 4.05 -16.18
CA ILE A 51 10.36 5.38 -15.78
C ILE A 51 11.09 5.25 -14.43
N ARG A 52 12.39 5.54 -14.41
CA ARG A 52 13.25 5.34 -13.22
C ARG A 52 13.57 6.63 -12.45
N TRP A 53 13.22 7.80 -12.99
CA TRP A 53 13.55 9.09 -12.38
C TRP A 53 12.45 9.64 -11.46
N HIS A 54 11.24 9.10 -11.53
CA HIS A 54 10.07 9.53 -10.77
C HIS A 54 9.84 8.63 -9.55
N ASP A 55 9.00 9.07 -8.60
CA ASP A 55 8.82 8.38 -7.32
C ASP A 55 7.41 7.75 -7.20
N VAL A 56 7.09 7.20 -6.02
CA VAL A 56 5.80 6.54 -5.78
C VAL A 56 4.62 7.53 -5.82
N TRP A 57 4.87 8.80 -5.54
CA TRP A 57 3.86 9.87 -5.55
C TRP A 57 3.42 10.26 -6.96
N ASP A 58 4.23 9.94 -7.97
CA ASP A 58 3.87 10.13 -9.38
C ASP A 58 2.90 9.07 -9.92
N HIS A 59 2.51 8.08 -9.10
CA HIS A 59 1.52 7.06 -9.44
C HIS A 59 0.15 7.34 -8.80
N PRO A 60 -0.94 6.74 -9.34
CA PRO A 60 -2.25 6.81 -8.68
C PRO A 60 -2.18 6.31 -7.24
N LEU A 61 -2.51 7.19 -6.31
CA LEU A 61 -2.50 6.95 -4.87
C LEU A 61 -3.86 7.24 -4.26
N GLN A 62 -4.20 6.47 -3.25
CA GLN A 62 -5.40 6.69 -2.43
C GLN A 62 -5.00 6.78 -0.96
N THR A 63 -5.74 7.55 -0.18
CA THR A 63 -5.65 7.54 1.28
C THR A 63 -6.85 6.80 1.83
N ALA A 64 -6.64 5.95 2.82
CA ALA A 64 -7.71 5.21 3.46
C ALA A 64 -7.46 5.07 4.96
N THR A 65 -8.55 5.05 5.74
CA THR A 65 -8.50 4.52 7.10
C THR A 65 -8.25 3.01 7.04
N ARG A 66 -7.93 2.38 8.17
CA ARG A 66 -7.77 0.93 8.20
C ARG A 66 -8.99 0.17 7.68
N GLY A 67 -10.20 0.63 7.98
CA GLY A 67 -11.44 0.03 7.47
C GLY A 67 -11.63 0.25 5.97
N GLY A 68 -11.30 1.46 5.47
CA GLY A 68 -11.35 1.73 4.03
C GLY A 68 -10.33 0.91 3.25
N ALA A 69 -9.13 0.70 3.79
CA ALA A 69 -8.11 -0.14 3.18
C ALA A 69 -8.56 -1.61 3.12
N ASP A 70 -9.28 -2.09 4.14
CA ASP A 70 -9.87 -3.44 4.16
C ASP A 70 -10.88 -3.64 3.04
N GLN A 71 -11.77 -2.68 2.83
CA GLN A 71 -12.75 -2.70 1.73
C GLN A 71 -12.08 -2.62 0.34
N LEU A 72 -11.08 -1.75 0.18
CA LEU A 72 -10.42 -1.54 -1.11
C LEU A 72 -9.52 -2.70 -1.54
N LEU A 73 -8.85 -3.36 -0.59
CA LEU A 73 -7.86 -4.39 -0.89
C LEU A 73 -8.43 -5.82 -0.81
N ARG A 74 -9.67 -6.00 -0.37
CA ARG A 74 -10.38 -7.28 -0.34
C ARG A 74 -11.69 -7.19 -1.16
N PRO A 75 -11.60 -7.30 -2.50
CA PRO A 75 -12.76 -7.15 -3.38
C PRO A 75 -13.88 -8.20 -3.14
N ASP A 76 -13.55 -9.30 -2.47
CA ASP A 76 -14.43 -10.44 -2.18
C ASP A 76 -15.53 -10.13 -1.15
N HIS A 77 -15.51 -8.98 -0.47
CA HIS A 77 -16.51 -8.60 0.55
C HIS A 77 -17.72 -7.80 0.00
N THR A 78 -17.87 -7.70 -1.32
CA THR A 78 -18.91 -6.85 -1.94
C THR A 78 -20.31 -7.52 -2.00
N GLU A 79 -20.49 -8.75 -1.53
CA GLU A 79 -21.75 -9.50 -1.69
C GLU A 79 -22.49 -9.93 -0.39
N GLU A 80 -22.18 -9.35 0.78
CA GLU A 80 -22.98 -9.60 2.00
C GLU A 80 -23.50 -8.31 2.64
N ILE A 81 -24.31 -7.56 1.88
CA ILE A 81 -25.38 -6.75 2.49
C ILE A 81 -26.64 -6.99 1.65
N ALA A 82 -27.40 -8.00 2.05
CA ALA A 82 -28.80 -8.20 1.68
C ALA A 82 -29.67 -8.01 2.93
#